data_AF-R0MDG4-F1
#
_entry.id   AF-R0MDG4-F1
#
_cell.length_a   1.000
_cell.length_b   1.000
_cell.length_c   1.000
_cell.angle_alpha   90.00
_cell.angle_beta   90.00
_cell.angle_gamma   90.00
#
_symmetry.space_group_name_H-M   'P 1'
#
loop_
_entity.id
_entity.type
_entity.pdbx_description
1 polymer ?
#
loop_
_entity_poly.entity_id
_entity_poly.type
_entity_poly.pdbx_seq_one_letter_code
_entity_poly.pdbx_strand_id
1 'polypeptide(L)'
;MIKIYTVSSCTSCKKAKTWLNAHQLSYKEQNLGKEGITREELLDILTKTDNGIASIVSSKNRYAKALGVDIEDLSVNEVLNLIMETPRILKSPILVDEKRLQVGYKEDDIRAFLPRSVRNVENAEARLRAAL
;
A
#
# COMPACT_ATOMS: atom_id res chain seq x y z
N MET A 1 13.33 3.87 4.36
CA MET A 1 12.32 4.52 5.25
C MET A 1 10.93 4.14 4.78
N ILE A 2 9.95 3.94 5.68
CA ILE A 2 8.56 3.60 5.30
C ILE A 2 7.88 4.83 4.68
N LYS A 3 7.20 4.63 3.56
CA LYS A 3 6.33 5.63 2.94
C LYS A 3 4.91 5.08 2.88
N ILE A 4 3.93 5.89 3.24
CA ILE A 4 2.52 5.54 3.19
C ILE A 4 1.76 6.51 2.29
N TYR A 5 1.13 5.97 1.25
CA TYR A 5 0.25 6.70 0.37
C TYR A 5 -1.19 6.57 0.87
N THR A 6 -1.84 7.70 1.11
CA THR A 6 -3.19 7.76 1.72
C THR A 6 -4.16 8.56 0.85
N VAL A 7 -5.45 8.36 1.10
CA VAL A 7 -6.53 9.21 0.57
C VAL A 7 -7.43 9.69 1.72
N SER A 8 -8.06 10.85 1.54
CA SER A 8 -8.99 11.39 2.53
C SER A 8 -10.18 10.44 2.79
N SER A 9 -10.67 10.41 4.03
CA SER A 9 -11.80 9.59 4.47
C SER A 9 -11.63 8.07 4.30
N CYS A 10 -10.37 7.59 4.34
CA CYS A 10 -10.03 6.17 4.25
C CYS A 10 -9.87 5.54 5.65
N THR A 11 -10.76 4.63 6.03
CA THR A 11 -10.72 3.92 7.33
C THR A 11 -9.48 3.02 7.45
N SER A 12 -9.14 2.27 6.40
CA SER A 12 -7.93 1.44 6.35
C SER A 12 -6.64 2.26 6.51
N CYS A 13 -6.61 3.49 5.97
CA CYS A 13 -5.47 4.39 6.09
C CYS A 13 -5.31 4.88 7.53
N LYS A 14 -6.42 5.18 8.23
CA LYS A 14 -6.39 5.49 9.67
C LYS A 14 -5.83 4.31 10.47
N LYS A 15 -6.32 3.09 10.22
CA LYS A 15 -5.84 1.87 10.90
C LYS A 15 -4.33 1.66 10.70
N ALA A 16 -3.84 1.78 9.47
CA ALA A 16 -2.42 1.65 9.16
C ALA A 16 -1.56 2.68 9.93
N LYS A 17 -1.96 3.95 9.94
CA LYS A 17 -1.24 5.00 10.67
C LYS A 17 -1.27 4.79 12.18
N THR A 18 -2.41 4.41 12.75
CA THR A 18 -2.52 4.07 14.17
C THR A 18 -1.57 2.92 14.52
N TRP A 19 -1.50 1.88 13.68
CA TRP A 19 -0.61 0.75 13.91
C TRP A 19 0.87 1.14 13.83
N LEU A 20 1.27 1.93 12.82
CA LEU A 20 2.65 2.43 12.70
C LEU A 20 3.04 3.29 13.90
N ASN A 21 2.15 4.17 14.35
CA ASN A 21 2.37 5.02 15.52
C ASN A 21 2.49 4.19 16.82
N ALA A 22 1.63 3.18 17.00
CA ALA A 22 1.66 2.29 18.17
C ALA A 22 2.98 1.51 18.29
N HIS A 23 3.58 1.14 17.16
CA HIS A 23 4.88 0.46 17.10
C HIS A 23 6.06 1.42 16.95
N GLN A 24 5.83 2.73 17.09
CA GLN A 24 6.84 3.79 17.01
C GLN A 24 7.69 3.73 15.73
N LEU A 25 7.07 3.36 14.61
CA LEU A 25 7.74 3.28 13.32
C LEU A 25 7.70 4.64 12.62
N SER A 26 8.87 5.15 12.22
CA SER A 26 8.96 6.37 11.42
C SER A 26 8.49 6.13 9.99
N TYR A 27 7.59 7.00 9.51
CA TYR A 27 7.11 6.98 8.13
C TYR A 27 6.89 8.38 7.57
N LYS A 28 6.89 8.48 6.24
CA LYS A 28 6.43 9.67 5.51
C LYS A 28 5.06 9.40 4.91
N GLU A 29 4.08 10.24 5.25
CA GLU A 29 2.75 10.24 4.62
C GLU A 29 2.76 11.11 3.36
N GLN A 30 2.12 10.63 2.30
CA GLN A 30 1.79 11.40 1.10
C GLN A 30 0.31 11.20 0.80
N ASN A 31 -0.46 12.30 0.76
CA ASN A 31 -1.88 12.20 0.45
C ASN A 31 -2.10 12.32 -1.06
N LEU A 32 -2.50 11.22 -1.69
CA LEU A 32 -2.70 11.11 -3.13
C LEU A 32 -3.78 12.07 -3.67
N GLY A 33 -4.72 12.50 -2.83
CA GLY A 33 -5.75 13.47 -3.22
C GLY A 33 -5.30 14.92 -3.16
N LYS A 34 -4.16 15.22 -2.51
CA LYS A 34 -3.61 16.58 -2.37
C LYS A 34 -2.32 16.77 -3.17
N GLU A 35 -1.42 15.79 -3.07
CA GLU A 35 -0.07 15.84 -3.63
C GLU A 35 0.04 15.03 -4.93
N GLY A 36 -0.91 14.14 -5.20
CA GLY A 36 -0.83 13.20 -6.32
C GLY A 36 0.23 12.12 -6.08
N ILE A 37 0.66 11.48 -7.17
CA ILE A 37 1.74 10.50 -7.22
C ILE A 37 2.54 10.69 -8.50
N THR A 38 3.86 10.54 -8.44
CA THR A 38 4.70 10.68 -9.62
C THR A 38 4.86 9.35 -10.37
N ARG A 39 5.32 9.42 -11.63
CA ARG A 39 5.60 8.23 -12.44
C ARG A 39 6.69 7.36 -11.81
N GLU A 40 7.73 7.98 -11.26
CA GLU A 40 8.84 7.28 -10.62
C GLU A 40 8.37 6.51 -9.38
N GLU A 41 7.49 7.13 -8.59
CA GLU A 41 6.86 6.49 -7.43
C GLU A 41 5.99 5.30 -7.82
N LEU A 42 5.22 5.44 -8.91
CA LEU A 42 4.41 4.33 -9.43
C LEU A 42 5.28 3.18 -9.95
N LEU A 43 6.34 3.48 -10.68
CA LEU A 43 7.28 2.46 -11.16
C LEU A 43 7.95 1.74 -9.99
N ASP A 44 8.38 2.48 -8.96
CA ASP A 44 8.96 1.89 -7.75
C ASP A 44 7.97 0.94 -7.04
N ILE A 45 6.71 1.33 -6.93
CA ILE A 45 5.66 0.47 -6.39
C ILE A 45 5.50 -0.78 -7.27
N LEU A 46 5.35 -0.61 -8.59
CA LEU A 46 5.14 -1.72 -9.53
C LEU A 46 6.28 -2.74 -9.49
N THR A 47 7.53 -2.30 -9.35
CA THR A 47 8.68 -3.23 -9.23
C THR A 47 8.61 -4.17 -8.03
N LYS A 48 7.78 -3.84 -7.03
CA LYS A 48 7.59 -4.62 -5.79
C LYS A 48 6.26 -5.38 -5.76
N THR A 49 5.51 -5.36 -6.86
CA THR A 49 4.25 -6.08 -6.98
C THR A 49 4.47 -7.46 -7.61
N ASP A 50 3.74 -8.47 -7.13
CA ASP A 50 3.80 -9.80 -7.75
C ASP A 50 2.97 -9.87 -9.05
N ASN A 51 1.85 -9.15 -9.12
CA ASN A 51 0.88 -9.18 -10.23
C ASN A 51 0.75 -7.83 -10.96
N GLY A 52 1.78 -6.99 -10.92
CA GLY A 52 1.77 -5.70 -11.60
C GLY A 52 0.62 -4.79 -11.17
N ILE A 53 -0.02 -4.14 -12.15
CA ILE A 53 -1.07 -3.15 -11.97
C ILE A 53 -2.29 -3.69 -11.21
N ALA A 54 -2.69 -4.95 -11.45
CA ALA A 54 -3.87 -5.55 -10.81
C ALA A 54 -3.73 -5.67 -9.28
N SER A 55 -2.49 -5.65 -8.78
CA SER A 55 -2.23 -5.65 -7.34
C SER A 55 -2.57 -4.30 -6.69
N ILE A 56 -2.33 -3.18 -7.39
CA ILE A 56 -2.46 -1.82 -6.85
C ILE A 56 -3.75 -1.12 -7.25
N VAL A 57 -4.40 -1.53 -8.34
CA VAL A 57 -5.72 -1.04 -8.74
C VAL A 57 -6.78 -2.10 -8.45
N SER A 58 -7.99 -1.68 -8.08
CA SER A 58 -9.12 -2.59 -7.87
C SER A 58 -10.16 -2.38 -8.96
N SER A 59 -10.52 -3.44 -9.68
CA SER A 59 -11.66 -3.44 -10.62
C SER A 59 -13.00 -3.11 -9.93
N LYS A 60 -13.08 -3.30 -8.61
CA LYS A 60 -14.26 -2.92 -7.80
C LYS A 60 -14.26 -1.45 -7.40
N ASN A 61 -13.21 -0.68 -7.70
CA ASN A 61 -13.13 0.73 -7.35
C ASN A 61 -14.16 1.53 -8.15
N ARG A 62 -15.03 2.27 -7.46
CA ARG A 62 -16.05 3.11 -8.10
C ARG A 62 -15.44 4.16 -9.04
N TYR A 63 -14.25 4.67 -8.73
CA TYR A 63 -13.55 5.65 -9.56
C TYR A 63 -13.04 5.01 -10.85
N ALA A 64 -12.53 3.77 -10.78
CA ALA A 64 -12.18 3.00 -11.97
C ALA A 64 -13.40 2.71 -12.83
N LYS A 65 -14.51 2.27 -12.23
CA LYS A 65 -15.77 2.00 -12.95
C LYS A 65 -16.37 3.24 -13.61
N ALA A 66 -16.27 4.40 -12.97
CA ALA A 66 -16.80 5.65 -13.50
C ALA A 66 -16.06 6.14 -14.75
N LEU A 67 -14.82 5.69 -14.97
CA LEU A 67 -14.04 6.02 -16.17
C LEU A 67 -14.52 5.21 -17.39
N GLY A 68 -15.23 4.09 -17.18
CA GLY A 68 -15.75 3.26 -18.27
C GLY A 68 -14.67 2.54 -19.08
N VAL A 69 -13.44 2.46 -18.57
CA VAL A 69 -12.30 1.82 -19.21
C VAL A 69 -11.99 0.50 -18.54
N ASP A 70 -11.74 -0.55 -19.33
CA ASP A 70 -11.16 -1.77 -18.81
C ASP A 70 -9.64 -1.57 -18.64
N ILE A 71 -9.17 -1.67 -17.41
CA ILE A 71 -7.76 -1.46 -17.07
C ILE A 71 -6.91 -2.61 -17.63
N GLU A 72 -7.50 -3.78 -17.84
CA GLU A 72 -6.81 -4.94 -18.40
C GLU A 72 -6.50 -4.77 -19.90
N ASP A 73 -7.27 -3.93 -20.60
CA ASP A 73 -7.08 -3.63 -22.03
C ASP A 73 -6.07 -2.49 -22.29
N LEU A 74 -5.69 -1.75 -21.24
CA LEU A 74 -4.77 -0.63 -21.36
C LEU A 74 -3.31 -1.07 -21.34
N SER A 75 -2.48 -0.38 -22.11
CA SER A 75 -1.02 -0.50 -21.97
C SER A 75 -0.56 0.02 -20.60
N VAL A 76 0.60 -0.46 -20.14
CA VAL A 76 1.20 -0.01 -18.86
C VAL A 76 1.33 1.51 -18.81
N ASN A 77 1.70 2.16 -19.91
CA ASN A 77 1.86 3.61 -19.95
C ASN A 77 0.53 4.36 -19.83
N GLU A 78 -0.54 3.87 -20.44
CA GLU A 78 -1.88 4.45 -20.33
C GLU A 78 -2.40 4.31 -18.90
N VAL A 79 -2.21 3.15 -18.27
CA VAL A 79 -2.59 2.97 -16.87
C VAL A 79 -1.81 3.88 -15.94
N LEU A 80 -0.50 4.04 -16.15
CA LEU A 80 0.31 4.97 -15.37
C LEU A 80 -0.19 6.41 -15.48
N ASN A 81 -0.52 6.87 -16.70
CA ASN A 81 -1.11 8.19 -16.92
C ASN A 81 -2.46 8.32 -16.22
N LEU A 82 -3.32 7.31 -16.34
CA LEU A 82 -4.64 7.28 -15.71
C LEU A 82 -4.54 7.36 -14.19
N ILE A 83 -3.57 6.67 -13.58
CA ILE A 83 -3.34 6.73 -12.14
C ILE A 83 -2.86 8.13 -11.72
N MET A 84 -1.97 8.76 -12.48
CA MET A 84 -1.49 10.11 -12.16
C MET A 84 -2.61 11.16 -12.27
N GLU A 85 -3.49 11.04 -13.27
CA GLU A 85 -4.65 11.93 -13.44
C GLU A 85 -5.72 11.67 -12.37
N THR A 86 -5.95 10.40 -12.02
CA THR A 86 -6.94 9.99 -11.02
C THR A 86 -6.34 9.07 -9.95
N PRO A 87 -5.53 9.60 -9.00
CA PRO A 87 -4.85 8.76 -8.00
C PRO A 87 -5.80 7.96 -7.10
N ARG A 88 -7.07 8.36 -7.00
CA ARG A 88 -8.11 7.66 -6.23
C ARG A 88 -8.47 6.27 -6.78
N ILE A 89 -8.02 5.90 -8.00
CA ILE A 89 -8.22 4.54 -8.51
C ILE A 89 -7.32 3.52 -7.80
N LEU A 90 -6.20 3.98 -7.23
CA LEU A 90 -5.32 3.13 -6.42
C LEU A 90 -6.04 2.62 -5.16
N LYS A 91 -5.79 1.36 -4.83
CA LYS A 91 -6.11 0.81 -3.51
C LYS A 91 -5.35 1.63 -2.46
N SER A 92 -5.98 1.85 -1.30
CA SER A 92 -5.40 2.67 -0.23
C SER A 92 -5.62 2.02 1.14
N PRO A 93 -4.65 2.09 2.07
CA PRO A 93 -3.32 2.70 1.91
C PRO A 93 -2.39 1.84 1.04
N ILE A 94 -1.30 2.42 0.55
CA ILE A 94 -0.15 1.67 0.02
C ILE A 94 1.04 1.98 0.93
N LEU A 95 1.65 0.95 1.52
CA LEU A 95 2.85 1.08 2.33
C LEU A 95 4.03 0.49 1.55
N VAL A 96 5.13 1.23 1.48
CA VAL A 96 6.33 0.78 0.79
C VAL A 96 7.59 1.16 1.58
N ASP A 97 8.56 0.26 1.62
CA ASP A 97 9.94 0.56 1.99
C ASP A 97 10.88 -0.02 0.92
N GLU A 98 12.19 -0.04 1.18
CA GLU A 98 13.19 -0.56 0.23
C GLU A 98 12.95 -2.02 -0.21
N LYS A 99 12.24 -2.81 0.61
CA LYS A 99 12.13 -4.27 0.44
C LYS A 99 10.70 -4.78 0.41
N ARG A 100 9.75 -4.00 0.90
CA ARG A 100 8.40 -4.47 1.21
C ARG A 100 7.37 -3.56 0.57
N LEU A 101 6.31 -4.17 0.07
CA LEU A 101 5.11 -3.50 -0.40
C LEU A 101 3.91 -4.13 0.31
N GLN A 102 2.99 -3.29 0.77
CA GLN A 102 1.67 -3.73 1.21
C GLN A 102 0.62 -2.83 0.59
N VAL A 103 -0.39 -3.45 -0.01
CA VAL A 103 -1.53 -2.77 -0.61
C VAL A 103 -2.78 -3.06 0.21
N GLY A 104 -3.42 -1.99 0.70
CA GLY A 104 -4.48 -2.08 1.69
C GLY A 104 -3.94 -2.24 3.11
N TYR A 105 -4.85 -2.43 4.07
CA TYR A 105 -4.50 -2.70 5.47
C TYR A 105 -4.94 -4.11 5.85
N LYS A 106 -3.97 -4.91 6.30
CA LYS A 106 -4.19 -6.18 6.98
C LYS A 106 -3.20 -6.28 8.14
N GLU A 107 -3.72 -6.64 9.31
CA GLU A 107 -2.99 -6.56 10.58
C GLU A 107 -1.80 -7.54 10.64
N ASP A 108 -1.93 -8.72 10.04
CA ASP A 108 -0.82 -9.67 9.97
C ASP A 108 0.26 -9.22 8.99
N ASP A 109 -0.16 -8.69 7.83
CA ASP A 109 0.76 -8.34 6.75
C ASP A 109 1.58 -7.09 7.10
N ILE A 110 1.00 -6.13 7.84
CA ILE A 110 1.71 -4.88 8.22
C ILE A 110 2.86 -5.12 9.20
N ARG A 111 2.84 -6.23 9.94
CA ARG A 111 3.96 -6.66 10.81
C ARG A 111 5.24 -6.90 10.02
N ALA A 112 5.15 -7.12 8.70
CA ALA A 112 6.32 -7.20 7.85
C ALA A 112 7.22 -5.95 8.00
N PHE A 113 6.65 -4.77 8.29
CA PHE A 113 7.38 -3.52 8.44
C PHE A 113 8.14 -3.38 9.77
N LEU A 114 7.94 -4.28 10.74
CA LEU A 114 8.71 -4.27 11.99
C LEU A 114 10.22 -4.44 11.73
N PRO A 115 11.07 -3.85 12.60
CA PRO A 115 12.48 -4.16 12.64
C PRO A 115 12.72 -5.66 12.83
N ARG A 116 13.79 -6.19 12.24
CA ARG A 116 14.12 -7.62 12.32
C ARG A 116 14.22 -8.13 13.76
N SER A 117 14.77 -7.32 14.66
CA SER A 117 14.89 -7.63 16.09
C SER A 117 13.53 -7.88 16.75
N VAL A 118 12.58 -6.97 16.54
CA VAL A 118 11.22 -7.06 17.10
C VAL A 118 10.48 -8.27 16.52
N ARG A 119 10.56 -8.47 15.21
CA ARG A 119 9.89 -9.60 14.54
C ARG A 119 10.40 -10.96 15.02
N ASN A 120 11.70 -11.07 15.33
CA ASN A 120 12.27 -12.33 15.83
C ASN A 120 11.75 -12.67 17.23
N VAL A 121 11.58 -11.67 18.10
CA VAL A 121 11.02 -11.84 19.44
C VAL A 121 9.55 -12.24 19.36
N GLU A 122 8.72 -11.51 18.59
CA GLU A 122 7.30 -11.85 18.44
C GLU A 122 7.09 -13.26 17.88
N ASN A 123 7.88 -13.66 16.88
CA ASN A 123 7.79 -14.99 16.29
C ASN A 123 8.21 -16.09 17.29
N ALA A 124 9.21 -15.83 18.13
CA ALA A 124 9.64 -16.77 19.16
C ALA A 124 8.55 -16.94 20.24
N GLU A 125 7.95 -15.84 20.70
CA GLU A 125 6.85 -15.86 21.67
C GLU A 125 5.61 -16.56 21.11
N ALA A 126 5.24 -16.28 19.86
CA ALA A 126 4.10 -16.93 19.20
C ALA A 126 4.30 -18.45 19.10
N ARG A 127 5.52 -18.91 18.75
CA ARG A 127 5.87 -20.34 18.72
C ARG A 127 5.80 -20.98 20.09
N LEU A 128 6.26 -20.28 21.14
CA LEU A 128 6.20 -20.78 22.50
C LEU A 128 4.74 -20.93 22.98
N ARG A 129 3.89 -19.94 22.70
CA ARG A 129 2.45 -20.00 23.03
C ARG A 129 1.70 -21.11 22.30
N ALA A 130 2.07 -21.39 21.05
CA ALA A 130 1.46 -22.46 20.26
C ALA A 130 1.92 -23.88 20.69
N ALA A 131 2.99 -23.97 21.48
CA ALA A 131 3.53 -25.22 21.99
C ALA A 131 3.02 -25.60 23.39
N LEU A 132 2.20 -24.72 24.00
CA LEU A 132 1.49 -24.92 25.27
C LEU A 132 0.03 -25.30 25.00
#